data_AF-A0A564G5E5-F1
#
_entry.id   AF-A0A564G5E5-F1
#
_cell.length_a   1.000
_cell.length_b   1.000
_cell.length_c   1.000
_cell.angle_alpha   90.00
_cell.angle_beta   90.00
_cell.angle_gamma   90.00
#
_symmetry.space_group_name_H-M   'P 1'
#
loop_
_entity.id
_entity.type
_entity.pdbx_description
1 polymer ?
#
loop_
_entity_poly.entity_id
_entity_poly.type
_entity_poly.pdbx_seq_one_letter_code
_entity_poly.pdbx_strand_id
1 'polypeptide(L)'
;MAARQLHLNVNLLHSGVHPSAWRLPESRPDAFVEIGHFVRVARVAERAKLDAIFLADTPAINDRIDHRPFNALEPTIVLASVAAAAALSA
;
A
#
# COMPACT_ATOMS: atom_id res chain seq x y z
N MET A 1 2.32 35.51 -7.11
CA MET A 1 2.59 34.33 -6.27
C MET A 1 2.04 33.11 -7.00
N ALA A 2 2.80 32.01 -7.08
CA ALA A 2 2.28 30.77 -7.66
C ALA A 2 1.15 30.20 -6.80
N ALA A 3 0.15 29.56 -7.43
CA ALA A 3 -0.90 28.86 -6.71
C ALA A 3 -0.29 27.72 -5.88
N ARG A 4 -0.65 27.62 -4.60
CA ARG A 4 -0.20 26.54 -3.72
C ARG A 4 -1.09 25.32 -3.95
N GLN A 5 -0.47 24.19 -4.26
CA GLN A 5 -1.14 22.89 -4.37
C GLN A 5 -0.86 22.07 -3.11
N LEU A 6 -1.90 21.46 -2.54
CA LEU A 6 -1.75 20.47 -1.48
C LEU A 6 -1.42 19.12 -2.11
N HIS A 7 -0.33 18.50 -1.68
CA HIS A 7 0.02 17.15 -2.08
C HIS A 7 -0.60 16.12 -1.12
N LEU A 8 -1.25 15.09 -1.67
CA LEU A 8 -1.94 14.05 -0.93
C LEU A 8 -1.41 12.67 -1.35
N ASN A 9 -0.91 11.91 -0.38
CA ASN A 9 -0.30 10.61 -0.59
C ASN A 9 -1.07 9.50 0.15
N VAL A 10 -0.95 8.25 -0.33
CA VAL A 10 -1.49 7.06 0.35
C VAL A 10 -0.37 6.35 1.10
N ASN A 11 -0.52 6.19 2.42
CA ASN A 11 0.33 5.28 3.19
C ASN A 11 -0.20 3.84 3.00
N LEU A 12 0.46 3.06 2.14
CA LEU A 12 0.00 1.76 1.68
C LEU A 12 0.79 0.64 2.34
N LEU A 13 0.18 0.04 3.36
CA LEU A 13 0.80 -0.98 4.20
C LEU A 13 -0.17 -2.11 4.54
N HIS A 14 0.35 -3.34 4.56
CA HIS A 14 -0.35 -4.53 5.04
C HIS A 14 -1.74 -4.73 4.41
N SER A 15 -2.72 -5.15 5.23
CA SER A 15 -4.16 -5.07 4.96
C SER A 15 -4.79 -3.81 5.58
N GLY A 16 -3.99 -2.75 5.77
CA GLY A 16 -4.37 -1.51 6.45
C GLY A 16 -3.33 -1.04 7.48
N VAL A 17 -3.25 0.28 7.67
CA VAL A 17 -2.27 0.90 8.58
C VAL A 17 -2.63 0.67 10.05
N HIS A 18 -3.91 0.62 10.39
CA HIS A 18 -4.35 0.30 11.75
C HIS A 18 -3.98 -1.16 12.09
N PRO A 19 -3.32 -1.46 13.23
CA PRO A 19 -2.82 -2.80 13.54
C PRO A 19 -3.85 -3.92 13.36
N SER A 20 -5.08 -3.69 13.82
CA SER A 20 -6.19 -4.66 13.74
C SER A 20 -7.09 -4.51 12.50
N ALA A 21 -6.69 -3.73 11.48
CA ALA A 21 -7.53 -3.51 10.29
C ALA A 21 -7.91 -4.82 9.57
N TRP A 22 -7.04 -5.82 9.63
CA TRP A 22 -7.23 -7.14 9.02
C TRP A 22 -8.39 -7.94 9.63
N ARG A 23 -8.88 -7.55 10.82
CA ARG A 23 -9.93 -8.26 11.57
C ARG A 23 -11.35 -7.84 11.20
N LEU A 24 -11.51 -6.77 10.42
CA LEU A 24 -12.83 -6.31 9.98
C LEU A 24 -13.44 -7.33 9.00
N PRO A 25 -14.77 -7.58 9.05
CA PRO A 25 -15.42 -8.53 8.15
C PRO A 25 -15.21 -8.21 6.66
N GLU A 26 -15.07 -6.94 6.32
CA GLU A 26 -14.87 -6.46 4.94
C GLU A 26 -13.40 -6.47 4.51
N SER A 27 -12.48 -6.68 5.46
CA SER A 27 -11.05 -6.72 5.20
C SER A 27 -10.61 -8.06 4.64
N ARG A 28 -9.60 -8.02 3.76
CA ARG A 28 -8.89 -9.21 3.31
C ARG A 28 -7.67 -9.46 4.20
N PRO A 29 -7.67 -10.48 5.08
CA PRO A 29 -6.57 -10.70 6.02
C PRO A 29 -5.26 -11.11 5.32
N ASP A 30 -5.35 -11.65 4.10
CA ASP A 30 -4.25 -12.08 3.24
C ASP A 30 -3.70 -10.97 2.33
N ALA A 31 -4.32 -9.79 2.29
CA ALA A 31 -3.98 -8.76 1.30
C ALA A 31 -2.52 -8.29 1.34
N PHE A 32 -1.87 -8.36 2.50
CA PHE A 32 -0.47 -7.94 2.70
C PHE A 32 0.57 -8.78 1.95
N VAL A 33 0.24 -10.01 1.53
CA VAL A 33 1.13 -10.87 0.70
C VAL A 33 0.75 -10.87 -0.78
N GLU A 34 -0.35 -10.21 -1.14
CA GLU A 34 -0.91 -10.25 -2.48
C GLU A 34 -0.50 -9.01 -3.28
N ILE A 35 0.38 -9.16 -4.30
CA ILE A 35 0.80 -8.02 -5.12
C ILE A 35 -0.38 -7.29 -5.78
N GLY A 36 -1.44 -8.04 -6.12
CA GLY A 36 -2.66 -7.48 -6.66
C GLY A 36 -3.35 -6.49 -5.73
N HIS A 37 -3.19 -6.59 -4.41
CA HIS A 37 -3.70 -5.59 -3.46
C HIS A 37 -3.03 -4.24 -3.70
N PHE A 38 -1.70 -4.21 -3.76
CA PHE A 38 -0.93 -2.99 -3.97
C PHE A 38 -1.25 -2.33 -5.32
N VAL A 39 -1.34 -3.14 -6.39
CA VAL A 39 -1.74 -2.67 -7.72
C VAL A 39 -3.14 -2.06 -7.71
N ARG A 40 -4.12 -2.71 -7.03
CA ARG A 40 -5.48 -2.18 -6.94
C ARG A 40 -5.53 -0.85 -6.20
N VAL A 41 -4.82 -0.71 -5.08
CA VAL A 41 -4.80 0.55 -4.31
C VAL A 41 -4.10 1.65 -5.10
N ALA A 42 -2.98 1.35 -5.77
CA ALA A 42 -2.28 2.31 -6.63
C ALA A 42 -3.18 2.85 -7.75
N ARG A 43 -3.93 1.97 -8.43
CA ARG A 43 -4.91 2.39 -9.46
C ARG A 43 -6.04 3.24 -8.88
N VAL A 44 -6.49 2.98 -7.65
CA VAL A 44 -7.48 3.83 -6.97
C VAL A 44 -6.89 5.21 -6.69
N ALA A 45 -5.66 5.27 -6.17
CA ALA A 45 -4.95 6.50 -5.87
C ALA A 45 -4.73 7.37 -7.12
N GLU A 46 -4.32 6.74 -8.22
CA GLU A 46 -4.13 7.39 -9.53
C GLU A 46 -5.45 7.99 -10.05
N ARG A 47 -6.55 7.21 -10.06
CA ARG A 47 -7.88 7.73 -10.46
C ARG A 47 -8.35 8.89 -9.57
N ALA A 48 -7.94 8.91 -8.31
CA ALA A 48 -8.25 9.97 -7.35
C ALA A 48 -7.29 11.17 -7.43
N LYS A 49 -6.29 11.14 -8.33
CA LYS A 49 -5.27 12.19 -8.50
C LYS A 49 -4.42 12.43 -7.25
N LEU A 50 -4.16 11.37 -6.49
CA LEU A 50 -3.20 11.41 -5.37
C LEU A 50 -1.77 11.39 -5.94
N ASP A 51 -0.84 12.09 -5.28
CA ASP A 51 0.49 12.35 -5.82
C ASP A 51 1.43 11.14 -5.70
N ALA A 52 1.29 10.33 -4.66
CA ALA A 52 2.13 9.16 -4.45
C ALA A 52 1.48 8.07 -3.56
N ILE A 53 2.01 6.85 -3.69
CA ILE A 53 1.89 5.80 -2.67
C ILE A 53 3.20 5.73 -1.88
N PHE A 54 3.10 5.48 -0.58
CA PHE A 54 4.23 5.31 0.33
C PHE A 54 4.27 3.87 0.83
N LEU A 55 5.41 3.22 0.65
CA LEU A 55 5.68 1.84 1.05
C LEU A 55 6.73 1.87 2.16
N ALA A 56 6.31 1.74 3.41
CA ALA A 56 7.23 1.66 4.55
C ALA A 56 7.80 0.25 4.68
N ASP A 57 9.02 0.14 5.19
CA ASP A 57 9.65 -1.16 5.43
C ASP A 57 10.42 -1.20 6.74
N THR A 58 10.61 -2.42 7.24
CA THR A 58 11.47 -2.75 8.36
C THR A 58 11.94 -4.19 8.11
N PRO A 59 13.24 -4.42 7.86
CA PRO A 59 13.78 -5.75 7.49
C PRO A 59 13.89 -6.67 8.71
N ALA A 60 12.77 -6.87 9.41
CA ALA A 60 12.63 -7.71 10.59
C ALA A 60 11.19 -8.24 10.69
N ILE A 61 11.05 -9.44 11.23
CA ILE A 61 9.74 -9.98 11.62
C ILE A 61 9.49 -9.55 13.06
N ASN A 62 8.33 -8.95 13.31
CA ASN A 62 7.89 -8.57 14.64
C ASN A 62 7.50 -9.82 15.46
N ASP A 63 7.78 -9.82 16.76
CA ASP A 63 7.45 -10.92 17.68
C ASP A 63 5.94 -11.03 18.01
N ARG A 64 5.14 -10.05 17.57
CA ARG A 64 3.68 -9.96 17.74
C ARG A 64 2.91 -10.08 16.41
N ILE A 65 3.09 -11.21 15.73
CA ILE A 65 2.35 -11.53 14.48
C ILE A 65 0.83 -11.62 14.68
N ASP A 66 0.38 -11.80 15.93
CA ASP A 66 -1.03 -11.77 16.34
C ASP A 66 -1.63 -10.35 16.26
N HIS A 67 -0.79 -9.32 16.36
CA HIS A 67 -1.23 -7.94 16.49
C HIS A 67 -1.36 -7.21 15.14
N ARG A 68 -0.45 -7.47 14.20
CA ARG A 68 -0.43 -6.87 12.87
C ARG A 68 0.27 -7.83 11.88
N PRO A 69 -0.19 -7.92 10.61
CA PRO A 69 0.63 -8.53 9.56
C PRO A 69 2.00 -7.86 9.47
N PHE A 70 3.04 -8.61 9.10
CA PHE A 70 4.36 -8.03 8.86
C PHE A 70 4.48 -7.49 7.43
N ASN A 71 5.49 -6.67 7.14
CA ASN A 71 5.81 -6.25 5.78
C ASN A 71 6.34 -7.47 5.01
N ALA A 72 5.47 -8.14 4.26
CA ALA A 72 5.80 -9.42 3.64
C ALA A 72 6.46 -9.31 2.26
N LEU A 73 6.29 -8.18 1.58
CA LEU A 73 6.85 -7.93 0.25
C LEU A 73 7.88 -6.82 0.31
N GLU A 74 9.00 -7.00 -0.38
CA GLU A 74 10.06 -6.00 -0.46
C GLU A 74 9.58 -4.77 -1.27
N PRO A 75 9.71 -3.54 -0.74
CA PRO A 75 9.07 -2.36 -1.30
C PRO A 75 9.54 -2.00 -2.71
N THR A 76 10.81 -2.24 -3.09
CA THR A 76 11.28 -1.97 -4.45
C THR A 76 10.68 -2.93 -5.48
N ILE A 77 10.48 -4.21 -5.14
CA ILE A 77 9.76 -5.18 -5.97
C ILE A 77 8.28 -4.81 -6.09
N VAL A 78 7.65 -4.38 -5.00
CA VAL A 78 6.26 -3.89 -5.03
C VAL A 78 6.15 -2.66 -5.93
N LEU A 79 7.06 -1.69 -5.78
CA LEU A 79 7.10 -0.49 -6.60
C LEU A 79 7.26 -0.81 -8.09
N ALA A 80 8.19 -1.68 -8.45
CA ALA A 80 8.40 -2.11 -9.84
C ALA A 80 7.16 -2.80 -10.42
N SER A 81 6.52 -3.68 -9.64
CA SER A 81 5.31 -4.39 -10.04
C SER A 81 4.11 -3.44 -10.23
N VAL A 82 3.95 -2.46 -9.33
CA VAL A 82 2.92 -1.42 -9.43
C VAL A 82 3.16 -0.56 -10.67
N ALA A 83 4.40 -0.09 -10.89
CA ALA A 83 4.75 0.74 -12.04
C ALA A 83 4.44 0.01 -13.36
N ALA A 84 4.80 -1.28 -13.47
CA ALA A 84 4.51 -2.09 -14.64
C ALA A 84 3.00 -2.24 -14.90
N ALA A 85 2.18 -2.37 -13.85
CA ALA A 85 0.73 -2.58 -13.98
C ALA A 85 -0.08 -1.29 -14.16
N ALA A 86 0.41 -0.16 -13.62
CA ALA A 86 -0.23 1.15 -13.72
C ALA A 86 0.08 1.83 -15.06
N ALA A 87 1.31 1.74 -15.55
CA ALA A 87 1.71 2.33 -16.84
C ALA A 87 0.95 1.76 -18.05
N LEU A 88 0.37 0.56 -17.93
CA LEU A 88 -0.49 -0.05 -18.95
C LEU A 88 -1.95 0.46 -18.93
N SER A 89 -2.28 1.35 -17.99
CA SER A 89 -3.65 1.86 -17.76
C SER A 89 -3.80 3.36 -18.12
N ALA A 90 -2.72 4.02 -18.52
CA ALA A 90 -2.67 5.40 -19.02
C ALA A 90 -2.55 5.40 -20.56
#